data_AF-A0A3B8MY87-F1
#
_entry.id   AF-A0A3B8MY87-F1
#
_cell.length_a   1.000
_cell.length_b   1.000
_cell.length_c   1.000
_cell.angle_alpha   90.00
_cell.angle_beta   90.00
_cell.angle_gamma   90.00
#
_symmetry.space_group_name_H-M   'P 1'
#
loop_
_entity.id
_entity.type
_entity.pdbx_description
1 polymer ?
#
loop_
_entity_poly.entity_id
_entity_poly.type
_entity_poly.pdbx_seq_one_letter_code
_entity_poly.pdbx_strand_id
1 'polypeptide(L)'
;MPNEILFYILFGMYGYVRFTSIIWKGKRAVKNNIINTNSQKIEISDFLDFVIGLISIVVALVYLINSHNNFLIILFYGISLILKSLRRPLKIAQKSIAYRKIFNYAANLYIIISIWILGFILESFKVSMAYGWVIILYFGTYFLIWR
;
A
#
# COMPACT_ATOMS: atom_id res chain seq x y z
N MET A 1 -21.11 -9.22 5.90
CA MET A 1 -20.28 -9.24 7.14
C MET A 1 -19.02 -10.11 7.06
N PRO A 2 -19.02 -11.46 6.96
CA PRO A 2 -17.78 -12.24 6.99
C PRO A 2 -16.88 -12.00 5.76
N ASN A 3 -17.48 -11.83 4.58
CA ASN A 3 -16.75 -11.56 3.35
C ASN A 3 -16.06 -10.18 3.36
N GLU A 4 -16.64 -9.20 4.06
CA GLU A 4 -16.07 -7.84 4.16
C GLU A 4 -14.81 -7.82 5.02
N ILE A 5 -14.86 -8.50 6.16
CA ILE A 5 -13.71 -8.65 7.05
C ILE A 5 -12.56 -9.36 6.32
N LEU A 6 -12.87 -10.37 5.51
CA LEU A 6 -11.86 -11.08 4.70
C LEU A 6 -11.16 -10.14 3.71
N PHE A 7 -11.90 -9.32 2.95
CA PHE A 7 -11.30 -8.36 2.02
C PHE A 7 -10.41 -7.34 2.74
N TYR A 8 -10.88 -6.81 3.88
CA TYR A 8 -10.06 -5.92 4.68
C TYR A 8 -8.79 -6.59 5.17
N ILE A 9 -8.85 -7.84 5.63
CA ILE A 9 -7.65 -8.56 6.10
C ILE A 9 -6.67 -8.71 4.95
N LEU A 10 -7.14 -9.14 3.78
CA LEU A 10 -6.31 -9.32 2.59
C LEU A 10 -5.65 -8.01 2.15
N PHE A 11 -6.40 -6.92 2.06
CA PHE A 11 -5.88 -5.61 1.64
C PHE A 11 -4.95 -5.00 2.70
N GLY A 12 -5.33 -5.05 3.97
CA GLY A 12 -4.50 -4.58 5.09
C GLY A 12 -3.14 -5.30 5.14
N MET A 13 -3.16 -6.64 5.07
CA MET A 13 -1.96 -7.47 5.07
C MET A 13 -1.11 -7.27 3.82
N TYR A 14 -1.74 -7.12 2.64
CA TYR A 14 -0.99 -6.86 1.42
C TYR A 14 -0.20 -5.55 1.51
N GLY A 15 -0.82 -4.46 1.96
CA GLY A 15 -0.11 -3.20 2.12
C GLY A 15 1.00 -3.26 3.16
N TYR A 16 0.83 -4.02 4.24
CA TYR A 16 1.89 -4.28 5.22
C TYR A 16 3.09 -5.04 4.62
N VAL A 17 2.84 -6.09 3.83
CA VAL A 17 3.88 -6.84 3.12
C VAL A 17 4.61 -5.92 2.13
N ARG A 18 3.87 -5.09 1.39
CA ARG A 18 4.47 -4.12 0.45
C ARG A 18 5.33 -3.09 1.17
N PHE A 19 4.86 -2.53 2.28
CA PHE A 19 5.64 -1.64 3.14
C PHE A 19 6.97 -2.26 3.57
N THR A 20 6.92 -3.46 4.16
CA THR A 20 8.09 -4.24 4.57
C THR A 20 9.06 -4.46 3.41
N SER A 21 8.55 -4.83 2.24
CA SER A 21 9.37 -5.07 1.04
C SER A 21 10.12 -3.81 0.57
N ILE A 22 9.49 -2.63 0.68
CA ILE A 22 10.08 -1.36 0.24
C ILE A 22 11.22 -0.97 1.16
N ILE A 23 11.03 -1.08 2.48
CA ILE A 23 12.07 -0.75 3.45
C ILE A 23 13.27 -1.68 3.27
N TRP A 24 13.02 -2.98 3.10
CA TRP A 24 14.10 -3.94 2.88
C TRP A 24 14.87 -3.66 1.58
N LYS A 25 14.16 -3.41 0.46
CA LYS A 25 14.80 -3.01 -0.80
C LYS A 25 15.62 -1.73 -0.62
N GLY A 26 15.09 -0.75 0.11
CA GLY A 26 15.78 0.50 0.45
C GLY A 26 17.08 0.25 1.22
N LYS A 27 17.04 -0.57 2.28
CA LYS A 27 18.24 -0.91 3.06
C LYS A 27 19.30 -1.63 2.22
N ARG A 28 18.90 -2.60 1.39
CA ARG A 28 19.86 -3.31 0.51
C ARG A 28 20.52 -2.38 -0.50
N ALA A 29 19.75 -1.46 -1.08
CA ALA A 29 20.28 -0.49 -2.03
C ALA A 29 21.37 0.40 -1.38
N VAL A 30 21.12 0.89 -0.17
CA VAL A 30 22.09 1.67 0.61
C VAL A 30 23.31 0.83 0.98
N LYS A 31 23.11 -0.38 1.51
CA LYS A 31 24.21 -1.26 1.94
C LYS A 31 25.15 -1.65 0.79
N ASN A 32 24.61 -1.88 -0.39
CA ASN A 32 25.38 -2.40 -1.52
C ASN A 32 25.92 -1.31 -2.46
N ASN A 33 25.75 -0.02 -2.14
CA ASN A 33 26.11 1.10 -3.03
C ASN A 33 25.61 0.92 -4.48
N ILE A 34 24.47 0.24 -4.66
CA ILE A 34 23.90 0.03 -5.99
C ILE A 34 23.24 1.34 -6.39
N ILE A 35 24.02 2.18 -7.08
CA ILE A 35 23.52 3.36 -7.79
C ILE A 35 22.73 2.85 -8.98
N ASN A 36 21.44 2.59 -8.70
CA ASN A 36 20.31 2.38 -9.59
C ASN A 36 20.66 2.40 -11.10
N THR A 37 21.23 1.31 -11.62
CA THR A 37 21.41 1.13 -13.07
C THR A 37 20.06 0.80 -13.68
N ASN A 38 19.30 1.85 -14.02
CA ASN A 38 18.26 1.94 -15.05
C ASN A 38 17.56 0.63 -15.50
N SER A 39 17.14 -0.24 -14.57
CA SER A 39 16.37 -1.42 -14.95
C SER A 39 14.92 -1.00 -15.14
N GLN A 40 14.59 -0.61 -16.37
CA GLN A 40 13.22 -0.34 -16.83
C GLN A 40 12.34 -1.61 -16.86
N LYS A 41 12.83 -2.73 -16.31
CA LYS A 41 12.11 -3.99 -16.30
C LYS A 41 10.97 -3.91 -15.30
N ILE A 42 9.75 -4.11 -15.79
CA ILE A 42 8.55 -4.24 -14.94
C ILE A 42 8.82 -5.37 -13.96
N GLU A 43 8.74 -5.06 -12.66
CA GLU A 43 8.86 -6.09 -11.63
C GLU A 43 7.52 -6.80 -11.51
N ILE A 44 7.55 -8.11 -11.21
CA ILE A 44 6.35 -8.89 -10.90
C ILE A 44 5.52 -8.20 -9.81
N SER A 45 6.17 -7.49 -8.88
CA SER A 45 5.46 -6.75 -7.84
C SER A 45 4.67 -5.55 -8.34
N ASP A 46 5.07 -4.92 -9.45
CA ASP A 46 4.31 -3.81 -10.04
C ASP A 46 3.04 -4.36 -10.73
N PHE A 47 3.15 -5.53 -11.37
CA PHE A 47 2.00 -6.23 -11.93
C PHE A 47 1.01 -6.66 -10.84
N LEU A 48 1.50 -7.19 -9.72
CA LEU A 48 0.63 -7.55 -8.59
C LEU A 48 -0.03 -6.31 -7.95
N ASP A 49 0.70 -5.20 -7.79
CA ASP A 49 0.11 -3.94 -7.31
C ASP A 49 -1.04 -3.50 -8.24
N PHE A 50 -0.86 -3.60 -9.56
CA PHE A 50 -1.90 -3.26 -10.54
C PHE A 50 -3.13 -4.16 -10.42
N VAL A 51 -2.95 -5.48 -10.38
CA VAL A 51 -4.04 -6.45 -10.28
C VAL A 51 -4.83 -6.26 -8.98
N ILE A 52 -4.15 -6.12 -7.84
CA ILE A 52 -4.81 -5.90 -6.54
C ILE A 52 -5.49 -4.54 -6.51
N GLY A 53 -4.91 -3.53 -7.15
CA GLY A 53 -5.54 -2.23 -7.35
C GLY A 53 -6.86 -2.33 -8.11
N LEU A 54 -6.90 -3.07 -9.23
CA LEU A 54 -8.13 -3.31 -9.99
C LEU A 54 -9.16 -4.08 -9.18
N ILE A 55 -8.76 -5.16 -8.49
CA ILE A 55 -9.67 -5.91 -7.60
C ILE A 55 -10.25 -5.00 -6.53
N SER A 56 -9.44 -4.13 -5.94
CA SER A 56 -9.90 -3.16 -4.93
C SER A 56 -10.94 -2.19 -5.49
N ILE A 57 -10.76 -1.70 -6.73
CA ILE A 57 -11.76 -0.86 -7.40
C ILE A 57 -13.07 -1.62 -7.59
N VAL A 58 -13.02 -2.88 -8.06
CA VAL A 58 -14.22 -3.71 -8.23
C VAL A 58 -14.95 -3.90 -6.90
N VAL A 59 -14.21 -4.23 -5.83
CA VAL A 59 -14.79 -4.36 -4.48
C VAL A 59 -15.40 -3.04 -4.01
N ALA A 60 -14.72 -1.91 -4.24
CA ALA A 60 -15.23 -0.58 -3.88
C ALA A 60 -16.54 -0.26 -4.61
N LEU A 61 -16.65 -0.59 -5.90
CA LEU A 61 -17.88 -0.38 -6.67
C LEU A 61 -19.04 -1.25 -6.15
N VAL A 62 -18.77 -2.50 -5.80
CA VAL A 62 -19.77 -3.37 -5.15
C VAL A 62 -20.23 -2.76 -3.82
N TYR A 63 -19.31 -2.20 -3.04
CA TYR A 63 -19.63 -1.59 -1.75
C TYR A 63 -20.43 -0.30 -1.90
N LEU A 64 -20.13 0.48 -2.95
CA LEU A 64 -20.90 1.67 -3.31
C LEU A 64 -22.36 1.30 -3.65
N ILE A 65 -22.56 0.28 -4.49
CA ILE A 65 -23.91 -0.18 -4.88
C ILE A 65 -24.69 -0.64 -3.64
N ASN A 66 -24.02 -1.34 -2.73
CA ASN A 66 -24.61 -1.83 -1.49
C ASN A 66 -24.63 -0.76 -0.36
N SER A 67 -24.33 0.51 -0.66
CA SER A 67 -24.36 1.64 0.29
C SER A 67 -23.51 1.46 1.55
N HIS A 68 -22.38 0.76 1.47
CA HIS A 68 -21.42 0.67 2.57
C HIS A 68 -20.52 1.91 2.62
N ASN A 69 -20.42 2.55 3.79
CA ASN A 69 -19.65 3.79 3.98
C ASN A 69 -18.14 3.67 3.66
N ASN A 70 -17.58 2.46 3.71
CA ASN A 70 -16.15 2.24 3.58
C ASN A 70 -15.66 2.15 2.12
N PHE A 71 -16.56 2.30 1.13
CA PHE A 71 -16.21 2.19 -0.29
C PHE A 71 -15.08 3.15 -0.71
N LEU A 72 -15.08 4.38 -0.18
CA LEU A 72 -14.06 5.39 -0.49
C LEU A 72 -12.65 4.96 -0.07
N ILE A 73 -12.54 4.30 1.10
CA ILE A 73 -11.26 3.84 1.63
C ILE A 73 -10.66 2.78 0.70
N ILE A 74 -11.48 1.80 0.29
CA ILE A 74 -11.07 0.74 -0.63
C ILE A 74 -10.75 1.33 -2.02
N LEU A 75 -11.52 2.33 -2.47
CA LEU A 75 -11.28 3.01 -3.74
C LEU A 75 -9.92 3.73 -3.73
N PHE A 76 -9.63 4.54 -2.71
CA PHE A 76 -8.33 5.23 -2.59
C PHE A 76 -7.16 4.25 -2.42
N TYR A 77 -7.39 3.12 -1.75
CA TYR A 77 -6.43 2.03 -1.68
C TYR A 77 -6.12 1.46 -3.07
N GLY A 78 -7.15 1.15 -3.86
CA GLY A 78 -7.00 0.66 -5.22
C GLY A 78 -6.29 1.65 -6.15
N ILE A 79 -6.70 2.92 -6.11
CA ILE A 79 -6.10 3.99 -6.92
C ILE A 79 -4.60 4.15 -6.58
N SER A 80 -4.24 4.16 -5.30
CA SER A 80 -2.84 4.34 -4.90
C SER A 80 -1.96 3.17 -5.35
N LEU A 81 -2.44 1.93 -5.32
CA LEU A 81 -1.72 0.79 -5.88
C LEU A 81 -1.58 0.86 -7.41
N ILE A 82 -2.62 1.28 -8.13
CA ILE A 82 -2.55 1.49 -9.58
C ILE A 82 -1.54 2.58 -9.90
N LEU A 83 -1.58 3.73 -9.23
CA LEU A 83 -0.58 4.79 -9.41
C LEU A 83 0.84 4.25 -9.17
N LYS A 84 1.04 3.50 -8.09
CA LYS A 84 2.34 2.89 -7.81
C LYS A 84 2.84 1.97 -8.94
N SER A 85 1.99 1.07 -9.44
CA SER A 85 2.34 0.19 -10.57
C SER A 85 2.63 0.94 -11.87
N LEU A 86 1.93 2.05 -12.11
CA LEU A 86 2.11 2.89 -13.31
C LEU A 86 3.36 3.78 -13.24
N ARG A 87 4.08 3.83 -12.11
CA ARG A 87 5.26 4.69 -11.93
C ARG A 87 6.32 4.50 -13.01
N ARG A 88 6.58 3.25 -13.41
CA ARG A 88 7.59 2.92 -14.43
C ARG A 88 7.08 3.18 -15.85
N PRO A 89 5.90 2.67 -16.26
CA PRO A 89 5.30 3.00 -17.55
C PRO A 89 5.22 4.50 -17.84
N LEU A 90 4.86 5.30 -16.82
CA LEU A 90 4.73 6.75 -16.94
C LEU A 90 6.07 7.51 -16.90
N LYS A 91 7.19 6.78 -16.79
CA LYS A 91 8.57 7.33 -16.69
C LYS A 91 8.67 8.45 -15.65
N ILE A 92 8.02 8.26 -14.49
CA ILE A 92 7.91 9.29 -13.44
C ILE A 92 9.29 9.83 -13.01
N ALA A 93 10.34 8.98 -13.04
CA ALA A 93 11.71 9.38 -12.71
C ALA A 93 12.27 10.52 -13.58
N GLN A 94 11.80 10.65 -14.83
CA GLN A 94 12.25 11.67 -15.79
C GLN A 94 11.43 12.98 -15.70
N LYS A 95 10.36 12.99 -14.89
CA LYS A 95 9.50 14.16 -14.71
C LYS A 95 10.09 15.15 -13.70
N SER A 96 9.51 16.35 -13.63
CA SER A 96 9.93 17.40 -12.69
C SER A 96 9.91 16.91 -11.24
N ILE A 97 10.74 17.52 -10.40
CA ILE A 97 10.89 17.16 -8.98
C ILE A 97 9.55 17.26 -8.24
N ALA A 98 8.78 18.34 -8.49
CA ALA A 98 7.47 18.55 -7.89
C ALA A 98 6.51 17.40 -8.23
N TYR A 99 6.42 17.05 -9.52
CA TYR A 99 5.55 15.97 -9.99
C TYR A 99 5.94 14.62 -9.39
N ARG A 100 7.24 14.31 -9.33
CA ARG A 100 7.76 13.09 -8.68
C ARG A 100 7.35 12.97 -7.23
N LYS A 101 7.43 14.06 -6.47
CA LYS A 101 7.06 14.07 -5.04
C LYS A 101 5.57 13.83 -4.86
N ILE A 102 4.72 14.59 -5.57
CA ILE A 102 3.26 14.44 -5.52
C ILE A 102 2.85 13.02 -5.90
N PHE A 103 3.40 12.50 -6.99
CA PHE A 103 3.13 11.14 -7.43
C PHE A 103 3.52 10.11 -6.36
N ASN A 104 4.69 10.25 -5.75
CA ASN A 104 5.13 9.33 -4.70
C ASN A 104 4.25 9.40 -3.45
N TYR A 105 3.74 10.58 -3.07
CA TYR A 105 2.81 10.69 -1.95
C TYR A 105 1.49 9.98 -2.25
N ALA A 106 0.91 10.22 -3.43
CA ALA A 106 -0.32 9.55 -3.85
C ALA A 106 -0.13 8.02 -3.97
N ALA A 107 0.97 7.58 -4.58
CA ALA A 107 1.29 6.17 -4.79
C ALA A 107 1.65 5.43 -3.50
N ASN A 108 2.02 6.13 -2.42
CA ASN A 108 2.33 5.52 -1.11
C ASN A 108 1.16 5.64 -0.10
N LEU A 109 0.06 6.30 -0.48
CA LEU A 109 -1.11 6.45 0.37
C LEU A 109 -1.69 5.11 0.83
N TYR A 110 -1.54 4.05 0.01
CA TYR A 110 -1.97 2.70 0.36
C TYR A 110 -1.41 2.22 1.72
N ILE A 111 -0.22 2.69 2.15
CA ILE A 111 0.39 2.29 3.42
C ILE A 111 -0.44 2.82 4.59
N ILE A 112 -0.80 4.11 4.55
CA ILE A 112 -1.61 4.75 5.58
C ILE A 112 -3.00 4.11 5.59
N ILE A 113 -3.56 3.86 4.40
CA ILE A 113 -4.87 3.22 4.28
C ILE A 113 -4.82 1.78 4.84
N SER A 114 -3.76 1.02 4.62
CA SER A 114 -3.61 -0.32 5.20
C SER A 114 -3.51 -0.31 6.72
N ILE A 115 -2.84 0.69 7.32
CA ILE A 115 -2.87 0.88 8.78
C ILE A 115 -4.30 1.08 9.25
N TRP A 116 -5.07 1.90 8.54
CA TRP A 116 -6.45 2.19 8.88
C TRP A 116 -7.36 0.96 8.76
N ILE A 117 -7.22 0.20 7.67
CA ILE A 117 -7.96 -1.05 7.43
C ILE A 117 -7.66 -2.09 8.52
N LEU A 118 -6.39 -2.29 8.86
CA LEU A 118 -5.98 -3.23 9.92
C LEU A 118 -6.46 -2.76 11.31
N GLY A 119 -6.42 -1.46 11.58
CA GLY A 119 -6.95 -0.88 12.82
C GLY A 119 -8.44 -1.15 12.97
N PHE A 120 -9.22 -0.92 11.90
CA PHE A 120 -10.66 -1.23 11.87
C PHE A 120 -10.95 -2.71 12.13
N ILE A 121 -10.16 -3.63 11.55
CA ILE A 121 -10.30 -5.06 11.82
C ILE A 121 -10.06 -5.38 13.29
N LEU A 122 -8.96 -4.91 13.87
CA LEU A 122 -8.65 -5.17 15.27
C LEU A 122 -9.71 -4.57 16.22
N GLU A 123 -10.24 -3.39 15.89
CA GLU A 123 -11.33 -2.79 16.64
C GLU A 123 -12.61 -3.63 16.56
N SER A 124 -12.91 -4.24 15.40
CA SER A 124 -14.05 -5.17 15.26
C SER A 124 -13.92 -6.41 16.16
N PHE A 125 -12.69 -6.79 16.52
CA PHE A 125 -12.38 -7.82 17.52
C PHE A 125 -12.29 -7.28 18.96
N LYS A 126 -12.72 -6.04 19.20
CA LYS A 126 -12.71 -5.36 20.51
C LYS A 126 -11.29 -5.19 21.11
N VAL A 127 -10.26 -5.11 20.28
CA VAL A 127 -8.90 -4.82 20.74
C VAL A 127 -8.78 -3.34 21.10
N SER A 128 -8.47 -3.04 22.37
CA SER A 128 -8.23 -1.67 22.82
C SER A 128 -7.01 -1.04 22.14
N MET A 129 -7.11 0.24 21.78
CA MET A 129 -6.04 0.98 21.07
C MET A 129 -5.60 0.31 19.75
N ALA A 130 -6.52 -0.37 19.06
CA ALA A 130 -6.28 -1.09 17.80
C ALA A 130 -5.37 -0.34 16.81
N TYR A 131 -5.72 0.89 16.45
CA TYR A 131 -4.91 1.72 15.54
C TYR A 131 -3.50 2.01 16.08
N GLY A 132 -3.37 2.24 17.40
CA GLY A 132 -2.09 2.44 18.06
C GLY A 132 -1.19 1.22 17.92
N TRP A 133 -1.73 0.01 18.13
CA TRP A 133 -0.99 -1.23 17.94
C TRP A 133 -0.51 -1.44 16.50
N VAL A 134 -1.35 -1.13 15.51
CA VAL A 134 -0.94 -1.24 14.10
C VAL A 134 0.16 -0.23 13.77
N ILE A 135 0.06 1.00 14.26
CA ILE A 135 1.11 2.01 14.09
C ILE A 135 2.43 1.52 14.71
N ILE A 136 2.40 1.04 15.96
CA ILE A 136 3.57 0.47 16.64
C ILE A 136 4.18 -0.67 15.81
N LEU A 137 3.35 -1.56 15.25
CA LEU A 137 3.80 -2.66 14.41
C LEU A 137 4.53 -2.17 13.14
N TYR A 138 4.01 -1.16 12.45
CA TYR A 138 4.67 -0.58 11.27
C TYR A 138 6.00 0.12 11.63
N PHE A 139 6.02 0.92 12.69
CA PHE A 139 7.26 1.58 13.14
C PHE A 139 8.29 0.60 13.69
N GLY A 140 7.86 -0.41 14.46
CA GLY A 140 8.71 -1.49 14.95
C GLY A 140 9.33 -2.26 13.81
N THR A 141 8.56 -2.57 12.77
CA THR A 141 9.07 -3.22 11.55
C THR A 141 10.11 -2.36 10.83
N TYR A 142 9.84 -1.06 10.69
CA TYR A 142 10.82 -0.13 10.14
C TYR A 142 12.13 -0.15 10.93
N PHE A 143 12.06 -0.03 12.26
CA PHE A 143 13.24 -0.01 13.12
C PHE A 143 14.02 -1.34 13.07
N LEU A 144 13.33 -2.47 13.14
CA LEU A 144 13.94 -3.81 13.07
C LEU A 144 14.64 -4.05 11.74
N ILE A 145 14.04 -3.63 10.63
CA ILE A 145 14.69 -3.77 9.33
C ILE A 145 15.87 -2.81 9.22
N TRP A 146 15.75 -1.57 9.71
CA TRP A 146 16.77 -0.54 9.47
C TRP A 146 18.03 -0.70 10.34
N ARG A 147 17.92 -1.29 11.52
CA ARG A 147 19.05 -1.69 12.37
C ARG A 147 19.96 -2.68 11.63
#